data_AF-A0A525IF57-F1
#
_entry.id   AF-A0A525IF57-F1
#
_cell.length_a   1.000
_cell.length_b   1.000
_cell.length_c   1.000
_cell.angle_alpha   90.00
_cell.angle_beta   90.00
_cell.angle_gamma   90.00
#
_symmetry.space_group_name_H-M   'P 1'
#
loop_
_entity.id
_entity.type
_entity.pdbx_description
1 polymer ?
#
loop_
_entity_poly.entity_id
_entity_poly.type
_entity_poly.pdbx_seq_one_letter_code
_entity_poly.pdbx_strand_id
1 'polypeptide(L)'
;MKKPLTIPDEPQPRNITRADLVMTEGFGLEVDGRMKTVFPTQEAAHKSALDLKTNYPMLQVKVYDAAKKTRTLVELPSDKVA
;
A
#
# COMPACT_ATOMS: atom_id res chain seq x y z
N MET A 1 43.23 -29.65 -6.41
CA MET A 1 42.43 -29.70 -5.17
C MET A 1 41.40 -28.58 -5.22
N LYS A 2 40.11 -28.92 -5.18
CA LYS A 2 38.99 -27.98 -5.28
C LYS A 2 38.87 -27.23 -3.94
N LYS A 3 38.97 -25.90 -3.95
CA LYS A 3 38.53 -25.07 -2.83
C LYS A 3 37.05 -24.78 -3.07
N PRO A 4 36.10 -25.33 -2.29
CA PRO A 4 34.71 -24.95 -2.43
C PRO A 4 34.56 -23.53 -1.89
N LEU A 5 34.09 -22.60 -2.72
CA LEU A 5 33.60 -21.31 -2.24
C LEU A 5 32.30 -21.58 -1.47
N THR A 6 32.39 -21.58 -0.14
CA THR A 6 31.25 -21.41 0.74
C THR A 6 30.70 -20.01 0.48
N ILE A 7 29.56 -19.94 -0.19
CA ILE A 7 28.71 -18.75 -0.24
C ILE A 7 27.85 -18.84 1.03
N PRO A 8 28.00 -17.95 2.01
CA PRO A 8 27.07 -17.89 3.12
C PRO A 8 25.67 -17.60 2.57
N ASP A 9 24.71 -18.40 3.03
CA ASP A 9 23.27 -18.17 2.91
C ASP A 9 22.89 -16.91 3.70
N GLU A 10 23.31 -15.75 3.21
CA GLU A 10 22.64 -14.50 3.56
C GLU A 10 21.52 -14.34 2.54
N PRO A 11 20.24 -14.49 2.93
CA PRO A 11 19.15 -14.08 2.08
C PRO A 11 19.26 -12.57 1.95
N GLN A 12 19.98 -12.14 0.91
CA GLN A 12 19.95 -10.76 0.45
C GLN A 12 18.46 -10.40 0.39
N PRO A 13 18.00 -9.35 1.09
CA PRO A 13 16.63 -8.88 0.95
C PRO A 13 16.56 -8.40 -0.49
N ARG A 14 16.17 -9.33 -1.38
CA ARG A 14 15.86 -9.01 -2.75
C ARG A 14 14.78 -7.95 -2.59
N ASN A 15 15.11 -6.73 -2.99
CA ASN A 15 14.13 -5.69 -3.21
C ASN A 15 13.31 -6.14 -4.42
N ILE A 16 12.56 -7.22 -4.24
CA ILE A 16 11.53 -7.68 -5.13
C ILE A 16 10.43 -6.67 -4.92
N THR A 17 10.43 -5.66 -5.77
CA THR A 17 9.25 -4.86 -6.08
C THR A 17 8.25 -5.80 -6.78
N ARG A 18 7.82 -6.85 -6.08
CA ARG A 18 6.92 -7.87 -6.57
C ARG A 18 5.53 -7.31 -6.34
N ALA A 19 4.93 -6.78 -7.40
CA ALA A 19 3.49 -6.53 -7.42
C ALA A 19 2.69 -7.82 -7.06
N ASP A 20 3.32 -8.99 -7.23
CA ASP A 20 2.81 -10.34 -6.88
C ASP A 20 3.18 -10.85 -5.48
N LEU A 21 3.91 -10.09 -4.65
CA LEU A 21 3.82 -10.36 -3.21
C LEU A 21 2.46 -9.82 -2.82
N VAL A 22 1.47 -10.71 -2.92
CA VAL A 22 0.18 -10.57 -2.25
C VAL A 22 0.54 -10.02 -0.89
N MET A 23 0.26 -8.74 -0.66
CA MET A 23 0.42 -8.13 0.65
C MET A 23 -0.36 -9.07 1.58
N THR A 24 0.36 -9.89 2.33
CA THR A 24 -0.27 -10.84 3.25
C THR A 24 -0.94 -10.05 4.36
N GLU A 25 -0.37 -8.90 4.68
CA GLU A 25 -0.76 -7.97 5.72
C GLU A 25 -0.43 -6.54 5.26
N GLY A 26 -1.20 -5.56 5.74
CA GLY A 26 -1.03 -4.13 5.42
C GLY A 26 -2.14 -3.53 4.56
N PHE A 27 -1.98 -2.25 4.25
CA PHE A 27 -2.98 -1.39 3.61
C PHE A 27 -2.38 -0.66 2.41
N GLY A 28 -2.83 -1.00 1.20
CA GLY A 28 -2.48 -0.27 -0.01
C GLY A 28 -3.29 1.01 -0.14
N LEU A 29 -2.66 2.11 -0.53
CA LEU A 29 -3.36 3.32 -0.98
C LEU A 29 -3.46 3.30 -2.50
N GLU A 30 -4.68 3.16 -3.00
CA GLU A 30 -5.02 3.20 -4.41
C GLU A 30 -5.55 4.60 -4.74
N VAL A 31 -4.92 5.25 -5.71
CA VAL A 31 -5.31 6.56 -6.23
C VAL A 31 -5.65 6.39 -7.70
N ASP A 32 -6.88 6.73 -8.09
CA ASP A 32 -7.36 6.65 -9.48
C ASP A 32 -7.23 5.25 -10.10
N GLY A 33 -7.43 4.20 -9.28
CA GLY A 33 -7.31 2.80 -9.72
C GLY A 33 -5.87 2.27 -9.79
N ARG A 34 -4.87 3.05 -9.36
CA ARG A 34 -3.46 2.61 -9.28
C ARG A 34 -2.96 2.65 -7.84
N MET A 35 -2.36 1.56 -7.38
CA MET A 35 -1.66 1.54 -6.10
C MET A 35 -0.46 2.50 -6.14
N LYS A 36 -0.47 3.46 -5.23
CA LYS A 36 0.59 4.48 -5.14
C LYS A 36 1.53 4.22 -3.97
N THR A 37 0.98 3.86 -2.82
CA THR A 37 1.75 3.60 -1.60
C THR A 37 1.16 2.42 -0.84
N VAL A 38 1.92 1.91 0.10
CA VAL A 38 1.53 0.83 1.01
C VAL A 38 1.89 1.26 2.42
N PHE A 39 0.96 1.04 3.33
CA PHE A 39 1.09 1.37 4.74
C PHE A 39 0.95 0.08 5.56
N PRO A 40 1.71 -0.04 6.66
CA PRO A 40 1.56 -1.19 7.55
C PRO A 40 0.24 -1.16 8.33
N THR A 41 -0.35 0.04 8.56
CA THR A 41 -1.54 0.22 9.40
C THR A 41 -2.68 0.94 8.68
N GLN A 42 -3.92 0.63 9.08
CA GLN A 42 -5.13 1.20 8.48
C GLN A 42 -5.21 2.71 8.71
N GLU A 43 -4.90 3.16 9.93
CA GLU A 43 -4.92 4.57 10.30
C GLU A 43 -3.95 5.39 9.45
N ALA A 44 -2.75 4.88 9.18
CA ALA A 44 -1.78 5.58 8.34
C ALA A 44 -2.31 5.69 6.89
N ALA A 45 -2.88 4.62 6.35
CA ALA A 45 -3.49 4.64 5.02
C ALA A 45 -4.67 5.61 4.94
N HIS A 46 -5.56 5.60 5.94
CA HIS A 46 -6.71 6.50 6.02
C HIS A 46 -6.28 7.96 6.16
N LYS A 47 -5.30 8.26 7.01
CA LYS A 47 -4.79 9.62 7.19
C LYS A 47 -4.19 10.17 5.91
N SER A 48 -3.35 9.38 5.23
CA SER A 48 -2.80 9.78 3.92
C SER A 48 -3.87 9.89 2.85
N ALA A 49 -4.90 9.02 2.88
CA ALA A 49 -6.02 9.10 1.96
C ALA A 49 -6.83 10.40 2.15
N LEU A 50 -7.10 10.77 3.41
CA LEU A 50 -7.80 12.00 3.76
C LEU A 50 -7.00 13.24 3.33
N ASP A 51 -5.70 13.27 3.61
CA ASP A 51 -4.82 14.37 3.21
C ASP A 51 -4.79 14.54 1.69
N LEU A 52 -4.64 13.43 0.97
CA LEU A 52 -4.61 13.43 -0.49
C LEU A 52 -5.95 13.85 -1.09
N LYS A 53 -7.06 13.41 -0.51
CA LYS A 53 -8.41 13.81 -0.93
C LYS A 53 -8.69 15.29 -0.58
N THR A 54 -8.09 15.82 0.48
CA THR A 54 -8.24 17.24 0.88
C THR A 54 -7.52 18.15 -0.10
N ASN A 55 -6.30 17.77 -0.46
CA ASN A 55 -5.50 18.49 -1.46
C ASN A 55 -6.05 18.31 -2.89
N TYR A 56 -6.67 17.15 -3.17
CA TYR A 56 -7.17 16.78 -4.49
C TYR A 56 -8.56 16.13 -4.41
N PRO A 57 -9.63 16.93 -4.21
CA PRO A 57 -10.99 16.41 -4.04
C PRO A 57 -11.51 15.63 -5.25
N MET A 58 -10.97 15.90 -6.43
CA MET A 58 -11.29 15.20 -7.67
C MET A 58 -10.72 13.77 -7.78
N LEU A 59 -9.70 13.40 -7.00
CA LEU A 59 -9.07 12.09 -7.09
C LEU A 59 -9.92 11.01 -6.40
N GLN A 60 -10.05 9.84 -7.01
CA GLN A 60 -10.64 8.68 -6.33
C GLN A 60 -9.57 8.00 -5.46
N VAL A 61 -9.74 8.09 -4.15
CA VAL A 61 -8.81 7.48 -3.19
C VAL A 61 -9.48 6.30 -2.52
N LYS A 62 -8.84 5.14 -2.57
CA LYS A 62 -9.29 3.89 -1.97
C LYS A 62 -8.17 3.29 -1.12
N VAL A 63 -8.53 2.72 0.00
CA VAL A 63 -7.63 1.95 0.85
C VAL A 63 -7.90 0.48 0.61
N TYR A 64 -6.92 -0.22 0.09
CA TYR A 64 -6.92 -1.67 -0.08
C TYR A 64 -6.45 -2.34 1.21
N ASP A 65 -7.36 -3.01 1.91
CA ASP A 65 -7.01 -3.91 3.00
C ASP A 65 -6.52 -5.23 2.38
N ALA A 66 -5.24 -5.53 2.57
CA ALA A 66 -4.64 -6.69 1.98
C ALA A 66 -4.98 -7.99 2.71
N ALA A 67 -5.21 -7.92 4.02
CA ALA A 67 -5.62 -9.06 4.84
C ALA A 67 -7.02 -9.55 4.44
N LYS A 68 -7.94 -8.61 4.19
CA LYS A 68 -9.30 -8.91 3.72
C LYS A 68 -9.45 -8.94 2.20
N LYS A 69 -8.42 -8.50 1.47
CA LYS A 69 -8.43 -8.24 0.03
C LYS A 69 -9.59 -7.33 -0.41
N THR A 70 -9.99 -6.40 0.46
CA THR A 70 -11.14 -5.51 0.27
C THR A 70 -10.68 -4.10 -0.02
N ARG A 71 -11.36 -3.41 -0.94
CA ARG A 71 -11.11 -2.00 -1.25
C ARG A 71 -12.16 -1.15 -0.55
N THR A 72 -11.73 -0.25 0.32
CA THR A 72 -12.60 0.72 1.00
C THR A 72 -12.40 2.08 0.35
N LEU A 73 -13.46 2.66 -0.21
CA LEU A 73 -13.42 4.03 -0.71
C LEU A 73 -13.26 4.99 0.47
N VAL A 74 -12.28 5.89 0.40
CA VAL A 74 -12.15 6.98 1.35
C VAL A 74 -12.85 8.19 0.75
N GLU A 75 -14.07 8.42 1.19
CA GLU A 75 -14.74 9.70 1.03
C GLU A 75 -14.29 10.62 2.16
N LEU A 76 -13.86 11.83 1.82
CA LEU A 76 -13.92 12.91 2.79
C LEU A 76 -15.38 13.04 3.21
N PRO A 77 -15.68 13.33 4.49
CA PRO A 77 -16.93 13.96 4.83
C PRO A 77 -16.91 15.33 4.15
N SER A 78 -17.24 15.35 2.86
CA SER A 78 -17.69 16.54 2.19
C SER A 78 -18.90 16.95 2.98
N ASP A 79 -18.73 18.02 3.75
CA ASP A 79 -19.80 18.77 4.37
C ASP A 79 -21.01 18.71 3.45
N LYS A 80 -22.01 17.93 3.85
CA LYS A 80 -23.25 17.83 3.10
C LYS A 80 -23.86 19.23 3.17
N VAL A 81 -23.74 19.94 2.04
CA VAL A 81 -24.71 20.89 1.49
C VAL A 81 -25.55 21.63 2.55
N ALA A 82 -25.18 22.89 2.74
CA ALA A 82 -26.05 23.96 3.23
C ALA A 82 -27.40 24.01 2.47
#